data_AF-A0A381PN74-F1
#
_entry.id   AF-A0A381PN74-F1
#
_cell.length_a   1.000
_cell.length_b   1.000
_cell.length_c   1.000
_cell.angle_alpha   90.00
_cell.angle_beta   90.00
_cell.angle_gamma   90.00
#
_symmetry.space_group_name_H-M   'P 1'
#
loop_
_entity.id
_entity.type
_entity.pdbx_description
1 polymer ?
#
loop_
_entity_poly.entity_id
_entity_poly.type
_entity_poly.pdbx_seq_one_letter_code
_entity_poly.pdbx_strand_id
1 'polypeptide(L)'
;MLDPAIRLIIAVGFTVLLIGAGGHKLTNRIRFGDILEAYKLIPIFLIPASVILLGVLELTLAFAWAVGWNIAWVALMTALLLTLYAVAIIINLIRGRSYIDCGCGFSSSTDRLVERGNIQQLSVTLVVRNGLLVACALLVTLPSTARILGFMDYLGVVTASIAVILLYSSYNQLLTNNNAIKSWRQTNG
;
A
#
# COMPACT_ATOMS: atom_id res chain seq x y z
N MET A 1 0.36 -8.01 25.19
CA MET A 1 0.13 -9.27 24.48
C MET A 1 -1.00 -9.02 23.48
N LEU A 2 -0.85 -9.42 22.22
CA LEU A 2 -1.83 -9.15 21.17
C LEU A 2 -2.86 -10.30 21.09
N ASP A 3 -4.15 -9.98 20.99
CA ASP A 3 -5.19 -11.00 20.76
C ASP A 3 -4.98 -11.65 19.37
N PRO A 4 -5.04 -12.99 19.26
CA PRO A 4 -4.81 -13.68 18.00
C PRO A 4 -5.85 -13.35 16.91
N ALA A 5 -7.07 -12.92 17.26
CA ALA A 5 -8.06 -12.44 16.30
C ALA A 5 -7.60 -11.13 15.64
N ILE A 6 -7.06 -10.18 16.42
CA ILE A 6 -6.50 -8.93 15.90
C ILE A 6 -5.33 -9.22 14.96
N ARG A 7 -4.47 -10.19 15.32
CA ARG A 7 -3.36 -10.62 14.47
C ARG A 7 -3.82 -11.13 13.12
N LEU A 8 -4.91 -11.93 13.08
CA LEU A 8 -5.50 -12.43 11.84
C LEU A 8 -6.10 -11.31 10.99
N ILE A 9 -6.82 -10.36 11.60
CA ILE A 9 -7.38 -9.20 10.88
C ILE A 9 -6.25 -8.42 10.19
N ILE A 10 -5.15 -8.17 10.91
CA ILE A 10 -3.98 -7.47 10.35
C ILE A 10 -3.36 -8.28 9.22
N ALA A 11 -3.19 -9.59 9.38
CA ALA A 11 -2.62 -10.47 8.35
C ALA A 11 -3.47 -10.51 7.06
N VAL A 12 -4.79 -10.63 7.20
CA VAL A 12 -5.73 -10.59 6.07
C VAL A 12 -5.69 -9.23 5.40
N GLY A 13 -5.67 -8.15 6.17
CA GLY A 13 -5.53 -6.79 5.65
C GLY A 13 -4.26 -6.62 4.81
N PHE A 14 -3.09 -7.00 5.34
CA PHE A 14 -1.83 -6.92 4.59
C PHE A 14 -1.81 -7.82 3.36
N THR A 15 -2.40 -9.01 3.44
CA THR A 15 -2.51 -9.92 2.30
C THR A 15 -3.28 -9.25 1.16
N VAL A 16 -4.47 -8.72 1.43
CA VAL A 16 -5.29 -8.04 0.42
C VAL A 16 -4.59 -6.81 -0.16
N LEU A 17 -3.95 -6.01 0.71
CA LEU A 17 -3.22 -4.81 0.29
C LEU A 17 -2.04 -5.14 -0.62
N LEU A 18 -1.21 -6.12 -0.25
CA LEU A 18 0.00 -6.49 -0.99
C LEU A 18 -0.32 -7.26 -2.28
N ILE A 19 -1.36 -8.11 -2.30
CA ILE A 19 -1.86 -8.74 -3.53
C ILE A 19 -2.31 -7.66 -4.52
N GLY A 20 -3.11 -6.70 -4.06
CA GLY A 20 -3.58 -5.60 -4.91
C GLY A 20 -2.44 -4.75 -5.46
N ALA A 21 -1.49 -4.36 -4.59
CA ALA A 21 -0.33 -3.56 -4.98
C ALA A 21 0.61 -4.29 -5.96
N GLY A 22 1.03 -5.51 -5.61
CA GLY A 22 1.95 -6.30 -6.42
C GLY A 22 1.34 -6.73 -7.74
N GLY A 23 0.08 -7.17 -7.73
CA GLY A 23 -0.66 -7.54 -8.94
C GLY A 23 -0.81 -6.37 -9.92
N HIS A 24 -1.11 -5.18 -9.42
CA HIS A 24 -1.22 -3.99 -10.26
C HIS A 24 0.13 -3.58 -10.88
N LYS A 25 1.22 -3.60 -10.09
CA LYS A 25 2.57 -3.27 -10.58
C LYS A 25 3.06 -4.24 -11.65
N LEU A 26 2.76 -5.53 -11.50
CA LEU A 26 3.13 -6.54 -12.49
C LEU A 26 2.24 -6.52 -13.75
N THR A 27 1.00 -6.04 -13.63
CA THR A 27 0.12 -5.86 -14.80
C THR A 27 0.49 -4.60 -15.59
N ASN A 28 0.76 -3.49 -14.90
CA ASN A 28 1.06 -2.17 -15.49
C ASN A 28 2.54 -1.78 -15.35
N ARG A 29 3.45 -2.69 -15.73
CA ARG A 29 4.91 -2.54 -15.55
C ARG A 29 5.47 -1.27 -16.19
N ILE A 30 4.99 -0.92 -17.38
CA ILE A 30 5.45 0.26 -18.14
C ILE A 30 5.16 1.53 -17.34
N ARG A 31 3.90 1.72 -16.92
CA ARG A 31 3.47 2.87 -16.13
C ARG A 31 4.18 2.97 -14.78
N PHE A 32 4.43 1.84 -14.11
CA PHE A 32 5.20 1.85 -12.87
C PHE A 32 6.68 2.17 -13.10
N GLY A 33 7.23 1.77 -14.25
CA GLY A 33 8.55 2.17 -14.72
C GLY A 33 8.66 3.69 -14.89
N ASP A 34 7.68 4.33 -15.53
CA ASP A 34 7.65 5.79 -15.72
C ASP A 34 7.61 6.53 -14.36
N ILE A 35 6.86 5.99 -13.39
CA ILE A 35 6.83 6.51 -12.01
C ILE A 35 8.22 6.39 -11.37
N LEU A 36 8.86 5.21 -11.44
CA LEU A 36 10.20 5.00 -10.89
C LEU A 36 11.27 5.87 -11.57
N GLU A 37 11.13 6.12 -12.87
CA GLU A 37 11.99 7.06 -13.60
C GLU A 37 11.82 8.49 -13.09
N ALA A 38 10.57 8.93 -12.89
CA ALA A 38 10.24 10.25 -12.36
C ALA A 38 10.81 10.48 -10.95
N TYR A 39 10.92 9.40 -10.15
CA TYR A 39 11.52 9.39 -8.82
C TYR A 39 13.03 9.70 -8.84
N LYS A 40 13.73 9.50 -9.97
CA LYS A 40 15.19 9.75 -10.15
C LYS A 40 16.05 9.20 -8.99
N LEU A 41 15.63 8.09 -8.38
CA LEU A 41 16.33 7.45 -7.26
C LEU A 41 17.25 6.31 -7.73
N ILE A 42 16.90 5.68 -8.85
CA ILE A 42 17.63 4.57 -9.45
C ILE A 42 18.02 4.92 -10.89
N PRO A 43 19.13 4.39 -11.40
CA PRO A 43 19.53 4.65 -12.77
C PRO A 43 18.60 3.95 -13.76
N ILE A 44 18.39 4.55 -14.94
CA ILE A 44 17.40 4.11 -15.94
C ILE A 44 17.54 2.63 -16.33
N PHE A 45 18.76 2.11 -16.38
CA PHE A 45 19.00 0.70 -16.72
C PHE A 45 18.51 -0.30 -15.65
N LEU A 46 18.32 0.12 -14.39
CA LEU A 46 17.79 -0.72 -13.30
C LEU A 46 16.26 -0.67 -13.17
N ILE A 47 15.59 0.28 -13.83
CA ILE A 47 14.15 0.48 -13.70
C ILE A 47 13.34 -0.79 -14.04
N PRO A 48 13.53 -1.45 -15.20
CA PRO A 48 12.70 -2.62 -15.55
C PRO A 48 12.90 -3.78 -14.57
N ALA A 49 14.14 -3.98 -14.08
CA ALA A 49 14.44 -4.99 -13.07
C ALA A 49 13.78 -4.65 -11.72
N SER A 50 13.83 -3.39 -11.31
CA SER A 50 13.26 -2.90 -10.05
C SER A 50 11.74 -3.01 -10.03
N VAL A 51 11.07 -2.71 -11.15
CA VAL A 51 9.61 -2.88 -11.31
C VAL A 51 9.19 -4.32 -11.02
N ILE A 52 9.87 -5.29 -11.64
CA ILE A 52 9.56 -6.71 -11.47
C ILE A 52 9.91 -7.15 -10.05
N LEU A 53 11.09 -6.79 -9.56
CA LEU A 53 11.55 -7.17 -8.23
C LEU A 53 10.59 -6.68 -7.15
N LEU A 54 10.17 -5.41 -7.19
CA LEU A 54 9.23 -4.85 -6.22
C LEU A 54 7.86 -5.52 -6.29
N GLY A 55 7.32 -5.75 -7.49
CA GLY A 55 6.03 -6.43 -7.66
C GLY A 55 6.04 -7.89 -7.17
N VAL A 56 7.13 -8.63 -7.47
CA VAL A 56 7.31 -10.00 -6.98
C VAL A 56 7.49 -10.01 -5.46
N LEU A 57 8.29 -9.11 -4.91
CA LEU A 57 8.53 -9.02 -3.46
C LEU A 57 7.20 -8.76 -2.73
N GLU A 58 6.36 -7.85 -3.22
CA GLU A 58 5.03 -7.60 -2.66
C GLU A 58 4.13 -8.84 -2.70
N LEU A 59 4.08 -9.57 -3.82
CA LEU A 59 3.30 -10.81 -3.91
C LEU A 59 3.82 -11.90 -3.00
N THR A 60 5.15 -12.05 -2.88
CA THR A 60 5.75 -13.05 -1.98
C THR A 60 5.44 -12.76 -0.52
N LEU A 61 5.49 -11.48 -0.10
CA LEU A 61 5.08 -11.08 1.24
C LEU A 61 3.59 -11.30 1.46
N ALA A 62 2.76 -11.03 0.45
CA ALA A 62 1.32 -11.28 0.56
C ALA A 62 1.01 -12.76 0.77
N PHE A 63 1.67 -13.63 0.01
CA PHE A 63 1.55 -15.07 0.19
C PHE A 63 2.07 -15.53 1.57
N ALA A 64 3.19 -14.97 2.04
CA ALA A 64 3.74 -15.29 3.35
C ALA A 64 2.80 -14.85 4.50
N TRP A 65 2.12 -13.71 4.37
CA TRP A 65 1.07 -13.28 5.28
C TRP A 65 -0.15 -14.21 5.24
N ALA A 66 -0.58 -14.64 4.05
CA ALA A 66 -1.73 -15.54 3.88
C ALA A 66 -1.49 -16.93 4.51
N VAL A 67 -0.27 -17.46 4.33
CA VAL A 67 0.14 -18.76 4.90
C VAL A 67 0.41 -18.65 6.40
N GLY A 68 0.72 -17.45 6.91
CA GLY A 68 1.15 -17.26 8.30
C GLY A 68 2.53 -17.84 8.58
N TRP A 69 3.38 -17.99 7.55
CA TRP A 69 4.72 -18.54 7.71
C TRP A 69 5.63 -17.54 8.41
N ASN A 70 6.06 -17.86 9.63
CA ASN A 70 6.97 -17.04 10.42
C ASN A 70 6.60 -15.54 10.44
N ILE A 71 5.38 -15.27 10.91
CA ILE A 71 4.71 -13.96 10.86
C ILE A 71 5.58 -12.81 11.37
N ALA A 72 6.46 -13.02 12.35
CA ALA A 72 7.35 -11.99 12.86
C ALA A 72 8.33 -11.48 11.78
N TRP A 73 8.94 -12.40 11.03
CA TRP A 73 9.84 -12.04 9.93
C TRP A 73 9.09 -11.38 8.77
N VAL A 74 7.91 -11.88 8.42
CA VAL A 74 7.07 -11.29 7.37
C VAL A 74 6.66 -9.86 7.74
N ALA A 75 6.31 -9.63 9.00
CA ALA A 75 5.97 -8.31 9.52
C ALA A 75 7.16 -7.34 9.43
N LEU A 76 8.36 -7.77 9.81
CA LEU A 76 9.58 -6.95 9.70
C LEU A 76 9.91 -6.60 8.24
N MET A 77 9.84 -7.57 7.33
CA MET A 77 10.11 -7.32 5.91
C MET A 77 9.06 -6.40 5.28
N THR A 78 7.79 -6.55 5.67
CA THR A 78 6.71 -5.67 5.22
C THR A 78 6.91 -4.24 5.75
N ALA A 79 7.27 -4.11 7.02
CA ALA A 79 7.60 -2.81 7.62
C ALA A 79 8.79 -2.14 6.93
N LEU A 80 9.85 -2.90 6.63
CA LEU A 80 11.02 -2.42 5.90
C LEU A 80 10.63 -1.92 4.50
N LEU A 81 9.86 -2.70 3.74
CA LEU A 81 9.39 -2.34 2.41
C LEU A 81 8.54 -1.05 2.45
N LEU A 82 7.58 -0.96 3.36
CA LEU A 82 6.74 0.23 3.52
C LEU A 82 7.55 1.45 3.94
N THR A 83 8.57 1.27 4.77
CA THR A 83 9.48 2.34 5.18
C THR A 83 10.33 2.83 4.00
N LEU A 84 10.86 1.93 3.18
CA LEU A 84 11.58 2.29 1.95
C LEU A 84 10.69 3.10 1.01
N TYR A 85 9.43 2.71 0.83
CA TYR A 85 8.45 3.48 0.07
C TYR A 85 8.22 4.87 0.69
N ALA A 86 7.99 4.94 2.01
CA ALA A 86 7.78 6.20 2.69
C ALA A 86 8.99 7.15 2.56
N VAL A 87 10.21 6.63 2.71
CA VAL A 87 11.45 7.41 2.54
C VAL A 87 11.59 7.90 1.10
N ALA A 88 11.35 7.04 0.10
CA ALA A 88 11.37 7.43 -1.31
C ALA A 88 10.34 8.54 -1.61
N ILE A 89 9.16 8.47 -1.01
CA ILE A 89 8.12 9.51 -1.10
C ILE A 89 8.57 10.81 -0.44
N ILE A 90 9.10 10.76 0.79
CA ILE A 90 9.58 11.94 1.53
C ILE A 90 10.69 12.65 0.77
N ILE A 91 11.67 11.90 0.22
CA ILE A 91 12.77 12.48 -0.57
C ILE A 91 12.23 13.24 -1.78
N ASN A 92 11.25 12.68 -2.50
CA ASN A 92 10.63 13.34 -3.65
C ASN A 92 9.78 14.55 -3.25
N LEU A 93 9.13 14.49 -2.09
CA LEU A 93 8.36 15.61 -1.55
C LEU A 93 9.25 16.78 -1.16
N ILE A 94 10.38 16.53 -0.50
CA ILE A 94 11.38 17.56 -0.16
C ILE A 94 11.97 18.20 -1.43
N ARG A 95 12.09 17.42 -2.52
CA ARG A 95 12.53 17.91 -3.84
C ARG A 95 11.45 18.70 -4.59
N GLY A 96 10.29 18.96 -3.98
CA GLY A 96 9.19 19.73 -4.58
C GLY A 96 8.43 18.99 -5.69
N ARG A 97 8.60 17.67 -5.83
CA ARG A 97 7.98 16.86 -6.88
C ARG A 97 6.73 16.15 -6.38
N SER A 98 5.70 16.92 -6.04
CA SER A 98 4.41 16.40 -5.57
C SER A 98 3.49 15.87 -6.69
N TYR A 99 3.86 16.09 -7.95
CA TYR A 99 3.07 15.71 -9.13
C TYR A 99 3.21 14.23 -9.52
N ILE A 100 3.98 13.44 -8.78
CA ILE A 100 4.23 12.03 -9.09
C ILE A 100 3.19 11.16 -8.38
N ASP A 101 2.77 10.07 -9.01
CA ASP A 101 1.90 9.06 -8.40
C ASP A 101 2.72 8.11 -7.51
N CYS A 102 2.17 7.72 -6.36
CA CYS A 102 2.81 6.73 -5.49
C CYS A 102 2.80 5.31 -6.08
N GLY A 103 1.95 5.02 -7.07
CA GLY A 103 1.85 3.69 -7.69
C GLY A 103 1.30 2.60 -6.76
N CYS A 104 0.82 2.96 -5.57
CA CYS A 104 0.23 2.08 -4.56
C CYS A 104 -1.30 2.19 -4.46
N GLY A 105 -1.93 3.00 -5.33
CA GLY A 105 -3.37 3.26 -5.33
C GLY A 105 -4.15 2.29 -6.23
N PHE A 106 -5.26 1.76 -5.71
CA PHE A 106 -6.21 0.88 -6.42
C PHE A 106 -7.09 1.65 -7.44
N SER A 107 -7.03 2.99 -7.47
CA SER A 107 -7.97 3.86 -8.21
C SER A 107 -7.64 4.10 -9.68
N SER A 108 -6.59 3.48 -10.22
CA SER A 108 -6.14 3.66 -11.61
C SER A 108 -6.88 2.79 -12.63
N SER A 109 -7.92 2.06 -12.21
CA SER A 109 -8.55 0.99 -13.01
C SER A 109 -9.66 1.43 -13.96
N THR A 110 -10.16 2.67 -13.91
CA THR A 110 -11.44 2.98 -14.60
C THR A 110 -11.35 3.71 -15.94
N ASP A 111 -10.29 4.43 -16.31
CA ASP A 111 -10.37 5.13 -17.61
C ASP A 111 -9.03 5.26 -18.34
N ARG A 112 -8.94 4.57 -19.47
CA ARG A 112 -7.94 4.81 -20.53
C ARG A 112 -8.23 6.09 -21.35
N LEU A 113 -9.31 6.81 -21.04
CA LEU A 113 -9.77 8.00 -21.77
C LEU A 113 -9.72 9.30 -20.92
N VAL A 114 -9.41 9.22 -19.63
CA VAL A 114 -9.29 10.39 -18.72
C VAL A 114 -7.81 10.65 -18.43
N GLU A 115 -7.06 10.92 -19.49
CA GLU A 115 -5.59 10.96 -19.56
C GLU A 115 -4.90 12.13 -18.81
N ARG A 116 -5.61 12.96 -18.03
CA ARG A 116 -4.99 14.19 -17.45
C ARG A 116 -5.34 14.55 -16.00
N GLY A 117 -6.34 13.91 -15.39
CA GLY A 117 -6.92 14.41 -14.13
C GLY A 117 -6.69 13.55 -12.89
N ASN A 118 -6.31 12.29 -13.04
CA ASN A 118 -6.36 11.30 -11.96
C ASN A 118 -4.97 10.82 -11.52
N ILE A 119 -4.07 11.79 -11.30
CA ILE A 119 -2.77 11.54 -10.69
C ILE A 119 -2.99 11.65 -9.18
N GLN A 120 -2.81 10.55 -8.43
CA GLN A 120 -2.80 10.62 -6.98
C GLN A 120 -1.53 11.37 -6.56
N GLN A 121 -1.61 12.71 -6.50
CA GLN A 121 -0.48 13.57 -6.15
C GLN A 121 0.14 13.11 -4.83
N LEU A 122 1.47 12.99 -4.82
CA LEU A 122 2.27 12.67 -3.64
C LEU A 122 1.91 13.66 -2.52
N SER A 123 1.22 13.18 -1.50
CA SER A 123 0.74 13.97 -0.37
C SER A 123 1.32 13.46 0.94
N VAL A 124 1.50 14.36 1.91
CA VAL A 124 1.93 14.01 3.29
C VAL A 124 1.01 12.93 3.89
N THR A 125 -0.26 12.93 3.49
CA THR A 125 -1.26 11.93 3.87
C THR A 125 -0.85 10.49 3.53
N LEU A 126 -0.15 10.27 2.41
CA LEU A 126 0.36 8.95 2.06
C LEU A 126 1.50 8.49 2.97
N VAL A 127 2.36 9.42 3.40
CA VAL A 127 3.44 9.14 4.35
C VAL A 127 2.84 8.75 5.70
N VAL A 128 1.84 9.49 6.18
CA VAL A 128 1.11 9.14 7.41
C VAL A 128 0.45 7.77 7.29
N ARG A 129 -0.18 7.46 6.14
CA ARG A 129 -0.82 6.16 5.91
C ARG A 129 0.19 5.01 5.96
N ASN A 130 1.32 5.14 5.28
CA ASN A 130 2.38 4.13 5.31
C ASN A 130 3.02 4.01 6.69
N GLY A 131 3.19 5.12 7.43
CA GLY A 131 3.65 5.11 8.81
C GLY A 131 2.71 4.35 9.75
N LEU A 132 1.39 4.56 9.61
CA LEU A 132 0.39 3.79 10.36
C LEU A 132 0.42 2.30 10.02
N LEU A 133 0.58 1.96 8.74
CA LEU A 133 0.73 0.56 8.31
C LEU A 133 2.02 -0.06 8.89
N VAL A 134 3.13 0.66 8.91
CA VAL A 134 4.37 0.20 9.56
C VAL A 134 4.14 -0.07 11.05
N ALA A 135 3.44 0.83 11.76
CA ALA A 135 3.10 0.62 13.17
C ALA A 135 2.22 -0.64 13.36
N CYS A 136 1.20 -0.84 12.51
CA CYS A 136 0.38 -2.05 12.52
C CYS A 136 1.17 -3.33 12.24
N ALA A 137 2.12 -3.30 11.32
CA ALA A 137 3.01 -4.43 11.06
C ALA A 137 3.89 -4.74 12.28
N LEU A 138 4.47 -3.73 12.91
CA LEU A 138 5.30 -3.91 14.10
C LEU A 138 4.51 -4.40 15.32
N LEU A 139 3.23 -4.01 15.47
CA LEU A 139 2.36 -4.54 16.53
C LEU A 139 2.22 -6.07 16.47
N VAL A 140 2.29 -6.67 15.29
CA VAL A 140 2.21 -8.12 15.09
C VAL A 140 3.47 -8.86 15.57
N THR A 141 4.60 -8.15 15.77
CA THR A 141 5.82 -8.73 16.33
C THR A 141 5.73 -8.97 17.85
N LEU A 142 4.73 -8.36 18.51
CA LEU A 142 4.50 -8.57 19.94
C LEU A 142 4.02 -10.00 20.23
N PRO A 143 4.38 -10.58 21.39
CA PRO A 143 3.95 -11.92 21.77
C PRO A 143 2.41 -11.99 21.84
N SER A 144 1.85 -13.01 21.19
CA SER A 144 0.41 -13.28 21.16
C SER A 144 -0.04 -14.01 22.42
N THR A 145 -1.24 -13.70 22.91
CA THR A 145 -1.90 -14.52 23.92
C THR A 145 -2.30 -15.87 23.33
N ALA A 146 -2.11 -16.95 24.08
CA ALA A 146 -2.60 -18.28 23.72
C ALA A 146 -4.10 -18.35 24.01
N ARG A 147 -4.92 -17.78 23.12
CA ARG A 147 -6.39 -17.89 23.15
C ARG A 147 -6.85 -18.84 22.05
N ILE A 148 -7.67 -19.82 22.39
CA ILE A 148 -8.34 -20.70 21.41
C ILE A 148 -9.42 -19.88 20.72
N LEU A 149 -9.35 -19.76 19.40
CA LEU A 149 -10.39 -19.08 18.62
C LEU A 149 -11.61 -19.98 18.48
N GLY A 150 -12.77 -19.45 18.87
CA GLY A 150 -14.06 -20.08 18.58
C GLY A 150 -14.59 -19.68 17.20
N PHE A 151 -15.64 -20.35 16.74
CA PHE A 151 -16.31 -20.04 15.47
C PHE A 151 -16.78 -18.57 15.37
N MET A 152 -17.30 -18.01 16.47
CA MET A 152 -17.71 -16.60 16.55
C MET A 152 -16.54 -15.63 16.32
N ASP A 153 -15.33 -15.99 16.75
CA ASP A 153 -14.13 -15.16 16.54
C ASP A 153 -13.79 -15.10 15.04
N TYR A 154 -13.91 -16.20 14.30
CA TYR A 154 -13.68 -16.21 12.85
C TYR A 154 -14.68 -15.34 12.09
N LEU A 155 -15.97 -15.40 12.45
CA LEU A 155 -16.98 -14.51 11.87
C LEU A 155 -16.69 -13.04 12.18
N GLY A 156 -16.26 -12.75 13.41
CA GLY A 156 -15.81 -11.42 13.81
C GLY A 156 -14.62 -10.95 12.98
N VAL A 157 -13.61 -11.79 12.78
CA VAL A 157 -12.43 -11.51 11.96
C VAL A 157 -12.80 -11.22 10.51
N VAL A 158 -13.66 -12.03 9.89
CA VAL A 158 -14.10 -11.82 8.50
C VAL A 158 -14.84 -10.50 8.37
N THR A 159 -15.80 -10.24 9.24
CA THR A 159 -16.62 -9.03 9.21
C THR A 159 -15.76 -7.78 9.45
N ALA A 160 -14.87 -7.82 10.44
CA ALA A 160 -13.95 -6.74 10.73
C ALA A 160 -12.97 -6.49 9.57
N SER A 161 -12.45 -7.54 8.94
CA SER A 161 -11.57 -7.42 7.78
C SER A 161 -12.28 -6.75 6.60
N ILE A 162 -13.53 -7.15 6.30
CA ILE A 162 -14.34 -6.51 5.25
C ILE A 162 -14.56 -5.04 5.57
N ALA A 163 -14.94 -4.71 6.81
CA ALA A 163 -15.14 -3.32 7.24
C ALA A 163 -13.87 -2.48 7.07
N VAL A 164 -12.70 -3.01 7.47
CA VAL A 164 -11.41 -2.34 7.30
C VAL A 164 -11.08 -2.12 5.82
N ILE A 165 -11.32 -3.11 4.97
CA ILE A 165 -11.08 -3.00 3.51
C ILE A 165 -11.98 -1.92 2.89
N LEU A 166 -13.26 -1.90 3.26
CA LEU A 166 -14.21 -0.89 2.78
C LEU A 166 -13.81 0.51 3.26
N LEU A 167 -13.52 0.68 4.55
CA LEU A 167 -13.05 1.95 5.11
C LEU A 167 -11.78 2.46 4.41
N TYR A 168 -10.82 1.57 4.20
CA TYR A 168 -9.59 1.87 3.47
C TYR A 168 -9.87 2.29 2.02
N SER A 169 -10.81 1.61 1.35
CA SER A 169 -11.19 1.91 -0.03
C SER A 169 -11.90 3.26 -0.13
N SER A 170 -12.85 3.53 0.78
CA SER A 170 -13.55 4.82 0.88
C SER A 170 -12.58 5.96 1.18
N TYR A 171 -11.61 5.75 2.07
CA TYR A 171 -10.58 6.74 2.36
C TYR A 171 -9.73 7.05 1.13
N ASN A 172 -9.32 6.03 0.38
CA ASN A 172 -8.58 6.22 -0.88
C ASN A 172 -9.43 6.97 -1.91
N GLN A 173 -10.70 6.61 -2.06
CA GLN A 173 -11.62 7.29 -2.98
C GLN A 173 -11.78 8.77 -2.60
N LEU A 174 -11.87 9.10 -1.32
CA LEU A 174 -11.96 10.48 -0.85
C LEU A 174 -10.71 11.28 -1.19
N LEU A 175 -9.52 10.68 -1.05
CA LEU A 175 -8.26 11.32 -1.45
C LEU A 175 -8.21 11.60 -2.95
N THR A 176 -8.63 10.62 -3.75
CA THR A 176 -8.70 10.77 -5.21
C THR A 176 -9.67 11.89 -5.60
N ASN A 177 -10.85 11.93 -4.98
CA ASN A 177 -11.83 13.00 -5.22
C ASN A 177 -11.29 14.38 -4.82
N ASN A 178 -10.61 14.50 -3.67
CA ASN A 178 -10.02 15.75 -3.22
C ASN A 178 -8.93 16.26 -4.19
N ASN A 179 -8.12 15.36 -4.73
CA ASN A 179 -7.11 15.71 -5.73
C ASN A 179 -7.76 16.20 -7.03
N ALA A 180 -8.85 15.56 -7.49
CA ALA A 180 -9.61 16.02 -8.65
C ALA A 180 -10.21 17.42 -8.43
N ILE A 181 -10.80 17.69 -7.26
CA ILE A 181 -11.35 19.03 -6.96
C ILE A 181 -10.25 20.10 -6.97
N LYS A 182 -9.05 19.79 -6.45
CA LYS A 182 -7.92 20.72 -6.45
C LYS A 182 -7.41 21.05 -7.85
N SER A 183 -7.36 20.07 -8.76
CA SER A 183 -6.92 20.31 -10.13
C SER A 183 -7.88 21.23 -10.89
N TRP A 184 -9.20 21.08 -10.68
CA TRP A 184 -10.21 21.96 -11.27
C TRP A 184 -10.11 23.42 -10.77
N ARG A 185 -9.73 23.61 -9.51
CA ARG A 185 -9.52 24.97 -8.95
C ARG A 185 -8.29 25.66 -9.54
N GLN A 186 -7.27 24.92 -9.94
CA GLN A 186 -6.05 25.48 -10.53
C GLN A 186 -6.20 25.83 -12.01
N THR A 187 -7.17 25.26 -12.72
CA THR A 187 -7.43 25.59 -14.14
C THR A 187 -8.33 26.81 -14.32
N ASN A 188 -9.04 27.23 -13.26
CA ASN A 188 -10.03 28.32 -13.31
C ASN A 188 -9.57 29.61 -12.60
N GLY A 189 -8.29 29.71 -12.22
CA GLY A 189 -7.67 30.92 -11.63
C GLY A 189 -6.43 31.32 -12.40
#